data_AF-A0A532DWT3-F1
#
_entry.id   AF-A0A532DWT3-F1
#
_cell.length_a   1.000
_cell.length_b   1.000
_cell.length_c   1.000
_cell.angle_alpha   90.00
_cell.angle_beta   90.00
_cell.angle_gamma   90.00
#
_symmetry.space_group_name_H-M   'P 1'
#
loop_
_entity.id
_entity.type
_entity.pdbx_description
1 polymer ?
#
loop_
_entity_poly.entity_id
_entity_poly.type
_entity_poly.pdbx_seq_one_letter_code
_entity_poly.pdbx_strand_id
1 'polypeptide(L)'
;MTQLQTRLRDVCRQLGIRIIVPFKLELIGGHTILAQALLPQLGSAQGMIIVTSISDLSGKENELVEMGFGYSVLDEPSSDIDYRVDGCIRMFSDWGWASDEAKPDWLLDQEE
;
A
#
# COMPACT_ATOMS: atom_id res chain seq x y z
N MET A 1 -12.26 -2.79 -11.45
CA MET A 1 -11.67 -3.06 -10.12
C MET A 1 -11.15 -4.47 -10.12
N THR A 2 -9.88 -4.68 -9.77
CA THR A 2 -9.27 -6.00 -9.68
C THR A 2 -9.66 -6.70 -8.37
N GLN A 3 -9.40 -8.01 -8.27
CA GLN A 3 -9.65 -8.78 -7.05
C GLN A 3 -8.83 -8.23 -5.87
N LEU A 4 -7.57 -7.86 -6.14
CA LEU A 4 -6.67 -7.22 -5.18
C LEU A 4 -7.27 -5.93 -4.59
N GLN A 5 -7.74 -5.01 -5.45
CA GLN A 5 -8.35 -3.75 -5.01
C GLN A 5 -9.57 -3.97 -4.11
N THR A 6 -10.41 -4.94 -4.47
CA THR A 6 -11.62 -5.25 -3.70
C THR A 6 -11.28 -5.81 -2.32
N ARG A 7 -10.32 -6.74 -2.24
CA ARG A 7 -9.88 -7.33 -0.97
C ARG A 7 -9.17 -6.32 -0.08
N LEU A 8 -8.21 -5.57 -0.62
CA LEU A 8 -7.51 -4.53 0.13
C LEU A 8 -8.49 -3.50 0.70
N ARG A 9 -9.49 -3.09 -0.09
CA ARG A 9 -10.53 -2.17 0.37
C ARG A 9 -11.35 -2.77 1.51
N ASP A 10 -11.72 -4.04 1.41
CA ASP A 10 -12.52 -4.69 2.45
C ASP A 10 -11.73 -4.85 3.75
N VAL A 11 -10.47 -5.30 3.66
CA VAL A 11 -9.56 -5.42 4.80
C VAL A 11 -9.31 -4.05 5.45
N CYS A 12 -8.95 -3.03 4.67
CA CYS A 12 -8.70 -1.69 5.19
C CYS A 12 -9.96 -1.13 5.88
N ARG A 13 -11.15 -1.38 5.32
CA ARG A 13 -12.41 -0.99 5.95
C ARG A 13 -12.64 -1.73 7.27
N GLN A 14 -12.32 -3.02 7.35
CA GLN A 14 -12.41 -3.78 8.61
C GLN A 14 -11.40 -3.29 9.66
N LEU A 15 -10.20 -2.92 9.21
CA LEU A 15 -9.11 -2.44 10.06
C LEU A 15 -9.18 -0.94 10.40
N GLY A 16 -10.11 -0.20 9.80
CA GLY A 16 -10.26 1.24 9.97
C GLY A 16 -9.20 2.09 9.28
N ILE A 17 -8.48 1.53 8.29
CA ILE A 17 -7.42 2.21 7.54
C ILE A 17 -8.01 2.89 6.31
N ARG A 18 -7.50 4.07 5.96
CA ARG A 18 -7.80 4.74 4.70
C ARG A 18 -7.08 4.07 3.55
N ILE A 19 -7.83 3.82 2.48
CA ILE A 19 -7.30 3.27 1.25
C ILE A 19 -7.92 3.97 0.05
N ILE A 20 -7.09 4.25 -0.95
CA ILE A 20 -7.51 4.87 -2.20
C ILE A 20 -7.30 3.86 -3.33
N VAL A 21 -8.40 3.40 -3.94
CA VAL A 21 -8.41 2.45 -5.06
C VAL A 21 -9.43 2.87 -6.13
N PRO A 22 -9.07 2.85 -7.43
CA PRO A 22 -7.71 2.80 -7.98
C PRO A 22 -6.93 4.10 -7.69
N PHE A 23 -5.59 4.04 -7.67
CA PHE A 23 -4.74 5.22 -7.46
C PHE A 23 -3.82 5.47 -8.65
N LYS A 24 -3.84 6.69 -9.18
CA LYS A 24 -2.98 7.12 -10.27
C LYS A 24 -2.09 8.25 -9.76
N LEU A 25 -0.78 8.01 -9.75
CA LEU A 25 0.19 9.03 -9.37
C LEU A 25 0.82 9.61 -10.62
N GLU A 26 0.84 10.93 -10.70
CA GLU A 26 1.55 11.66 -11.74
C GLU A 26 2.84 12.22 -11.14
N LEU A 27 3.97 11.80 -11.68
CA LEU A 27 5.29 12.22 -11.24
C LEU A 27 5.69 13.55 -11.90
N ILE A 28 6.66 14.22 -11.30
CA ILE A 28 7.16 15.52 -11.74
C ILE A 28 7.76 15.43 -13.14
N GLY A 29 8.40 14.32 -13.49
CA GLY A 29 8.91 14.03 -14.84
C GLY A 29 7.85 13.83 -15.93
N GLY A 30 6.55 13.99 -15.63
CA GLY A 30 5.45 13.76 -16.58
C GLY A 30 5.10 12.27 -16.76
N HIS A 31 5.71 11.40 -15.97
CA HIS A 31 5.39 9.98 -15.96
C HIS A 31 4.17 9.72 -15.09
N THR A 32 3.36 8.74 -15.48
CA THR A 32 2.26 8.27 -14.63
C THR A 32 2.54 6.86 -14.13
N ILE A 33 2.34 6.65 -12.84
CA ILE A 33 2.30 5.33 -12.22
C ILE A 33 0.84 4.94 -11.98
N LEU A 34 0.47 3.77 -12.52
CA LEU A 34 -0.83 3.14 -12.28
C LEU A 34 -0.70 2.19 -11.10
N ALA A 35 -1.00 2.70 -9.91
CA ALA A 35 -1.05 1.88 -8.71
C ALA A 35 -2.44 1.23 -8.57
N GLN A 36 -2.42 0.03 -8.01
CA GLN A 36 -3.64 -0.67 -7.63
C GLN A 36 -4.30 0.02 -6.44
N ALA A 37 -3.51 0.42 -5.44
CA ALA A 37 -3.97 1.07 -4.22
C ALA A 37 -2.94 2.07 -3.68
N LEU A 38 -3.41 3.07 -2.93
CA LEU A 38 -2.58 3.89 -2.04
C LEU A 38 -3.09 3.79 -0.61
N LEU A 39 -2.16 3.60 0.31
CA LEU A 39 -2.36 3.57 1.75
C LEU A 39 -1.60 4.76 2.35
N PRO A 40 -2.24 5.94 2.48
CA PRO A 40 -1.57 7.17 2.92
C PRO A 40 -1.01 7.09 4.35
N GLN A 41 -1.44 6.09 5.14
CA GLN A 41 -1.09 5.96 6.54
C GLN A 41 0.06 4.98 6.83
N LEU A 42 0.52 4.23 5.82
CA LEU A 42 1.48 3.13 5.99
C LEU A 42 2.77 3.37 5.20
N GLY A 43 3.89 2.79 5.64
CA GLY A 43 5.13 2.66 4.86
C GLY A 43 6.04 3.88 4.81
N SER A 44 5.52 5.06 4.47
CA SER A 44 6.32 6.27 4.28
C SER A 44 5.51 7.54 4.48
N ALA A 45 6.17 8.70 4.50
CA ALA A 45 5.57 9.99 4.84
C ALA A 45 4.36 10.38 3.98
N GLN A 46 4.30 9.95 2.71
CA GLN A 46 3.13 10.14 1.84
C GLN A 46 2.26 8.88 1.68
N GLY A 47 2.66 7.77 2.30
CA GLY A 47 1.99 6.49 2.25
C GLY A 47 2.70 5.43 1.40
N MET A 48 2.04 4.27 1.32
CA MET A 48 2.48 3.08 0.59
C MET A 48 1.60 2.87 -0.64
N ILE A 49 2.21 2.88 -1.83
CA ILE A 49 1.52 2.49 -3.08
C ILE A 49 1.68 1.00 -3.33
N ILE A 50 0.61 0.38 -3.82
CA ILE A 50 0.60 -1.03 -4.19
C ILE A 50 0.54 -1.13 -5.71
N VAL A 51 1.50 -1.83 -6.30
CA VAL A 51 1.54 -2.13 -7.74
C VAL A 51 1.55 -3.64 -7.96
N THR A 52 1.08 -4.11 -9.11
CA THR A 52 1.16 -5.52 -9.51
C THR A 52 2.41 -5.86 -10.31
N SER A 53 3.11 -4.84 -10.80
CA SER A 53 4.26 -5.04 -11.68
C SER A 53 5.33 -4.02 -11.37
N ILE A 54 6.52 -4.51 -11.00
CA ILE A 54 7.69 -3.65 -10.79
C ILE A 54 8.14 -2.97 -12.08
N SER A 55 7.78 -3.53 -13.24
CA SER A 55 8.03 -2.93 -14.55
C SER A 55 7.41 -1.53 -14.70
N ASP A 56 6.26 -1.27 -14.08
CA ASP A 56 5.63 0.05 -14.07
C ASP A 56 6.48 1.07 -13.27
N LEU A 57 7.17 0.59 -12.24
CA LEU A 57 8.04 1.39 -11.38
C LEU A 57 9.46 1.53 -11.92
N SER A 58 9.92 0.62 -12.78
CA SER A 58 11.29 0.63 -13.28
C SER A 58 11.65 1.99 -13.89
N GLY A 59 12.71 2.61 -13.35
CA GLY A 59 13.18 3.94 -13.73
C GLY A 59 12.45 5.12 -13.04
N LYS A 60 11.46 4.85 -12.19
CA LYS A 60 10.64 5.85 -11.46
C LYS A 60 10.68 5.67 -9.94
N GLU A 61 11.28 4.59 -9.47
CA GLU A 61 11.41 4.26 -8.03
C GLU A 61 12.11 5.37 -7.24
N ASN A 62 13.18 5.97 -7.78
CA ASN A 62 13.84 7.09 -7.12
C ASN A 62 12.91 8.30 -6.97
N GLU A 63 12.22 8.69 -8.03
CA GLU A 63 11.31 9.86 -8.00
C GLU A 63 10.17 9.65 -7.01
N LEU A 64 9.63 8.43 -6.92
CA LEU A 64 8.65 8.06 -5.89
C LEU A 64 9.18 8.23 -4.46
N VAL A 65 10.37 7.71 -4.20
CA VAL A 65 11.00 7.78 -2.88
C VAL A 65 11.36 9.23 -2.53
N GLU A 66 11.83 10.01 -3.50
CA GLU A 66 12.09 11.45 -3.34
C GLU A 66 10.81 12.25 -3.04
N MET A 67 9.67 11.85 -3.61
CA MET A 67 8.36 12.41 -3.25
C MET A 67 7.86 11.94 -1.88
N GLY A 68 8.53 10.99 -1.23
CA GLY A 68 8.17 10.46 0.09
C GLY A 68 7.15 9.32 0.05
N PHE A 69 6.95 8.68 -1.11
CA PHE A 69 6.09 7.50 -1.24
C PHE A 69 6.91 6.21 -1.09
N GLY A 70 6.39 5.29 -0.28
CA GLY A 70 6.81 3.89 -0.27
C GLY A 70 6.06 3.12 -1.37
N TYR A 71 6.65 2.05 -1.88
CA TYR A 71 5.98 1.15 -2.82
C TYR A 71 6.13 -0.31 -2.43
N SER A 72 5.10 -1.10 -2.71
CA SER A 72 5.12 -2.55 -2.56
C SER A 72 4.52 -3.22 -3.79
N VAL A 73 5.18 -4.27 -4.25
CA VAL A 73 4.73 -5.06 -5.40
C VAL A 73 3.94 -6.25 -4.87
N LEU A 74 2.62 -6.28 -5.13
CA LEU A 74 1.75 -7.38 -4.75
C LEU A 74 1.14 -8.02 -5.99
N ASP A 75 1.35 -9.33 -6.12
CA ASP A 75 0.72 -10.10 -7.18
C ASP A 75 -0.80 -10.18 -6.98
N GLU A 76 -1.53 -10.47 -8.06
CA GLU A 76 -2.98 -10.61 -7.94
C GLU A 76 -3.27 -11.86 -7.10
N PRO A 77 -4.12 -11.77 -6.07
CA PRO A 77 -4.26 -12.88 -5.15
C PRO A 77 -4.93 -14.04 -5.87
N SER A 78 -4.14 -15.06 -6.20
CA SER A 78 -4.60 -16.36 -6.64
C SER A 78 -5.61 -16.89 -5.63
N SER A 79 -6.70 -17.52 -6.08
CA SER A 79 -7.77 -18.03 -5.20
C SER A 79 -7.29 -18.96 -4.07
N ASP A 80 -6.06 -19.47 -4.16
CA ASP A 80 -5.43 -20.41 -3.24
C ASP A 80 -4.55 -19.76 -2.15
N ILE A 81 -4.05 -18.55 -2.41
CA ILE A 81 -3.21 -17.84 -1.43
C ILE A 81 -4.15 -17.14 -0.48
N ASP A 82 -4.10 -17.58 0.78
CA ASP A 82 -4.88 -17.16 1.93
C ASP A 82 -4.67 -15.64 2.19
N TYR A 83 -5.25 -14.80 1.33
CA TYR A 83 -5.30 -13.34 1.43
C TYR A 83 -6.33 -12.98 2.50
N ARG A 84 -6.15 -13.56 3.68
CA ARG A 84 -6.95 -13.27 4.86
C ARG A 84 -6.46 -11.96 5.46
N VAL A 85 -7.36 -11.38 6.24
CA VAL A 85 -7.12 -10.16 7.02
C VAL A 85 -5.80 -10.29 7.82
N ASP A 86 -5.50 -11.45 8.40
CA ASP A 86 -4.26 -11.70 9.17
C ASP A 86 -2.97 -11.51 8.34
N GLY A 87 -2.95 -12.01 7.11
CA GLY A 87 -1.81 -11.83 6.20
C GLY A 87 -1.59 -10.37 5.86
N CYS A 88 -2.68 -9.63 5.60
CA CYS A 88 -2.61 -8.19 5.37
C CYS A 88 -2.17 -7.43 6.61
N ILE A 89 -2.65 -7.80 7.81
CA ILE A 89 -2.21 -7.21 9.08
C ILE A 89 -0.69 -7.34 9.21
N ARG A 90 -0.13 -8.54 9.03
CA ARG A 90 1.32 -8.75 9.11
C ARG A 90 2.09 -7.90 8.10
N MET A 91 1.59 -7.81 6.87
CA MET A 91 2.22 -6.96 5.83
C MET A 91 2.14 -5.47 6.19
N PHE A 92 1.02 -5.00 6.71
CA PHE A 92 0.85 -3.61 7.14
C PHE A 92 1.70 -3.29 8.36
N SER A 93 1.87 -4.25 9.28
CA SER A 93 2.81 -4.18 10.40
C SER A 93 4.26 -4.08 9.94
N ASP A 94 4.66 -4.87 8.94
CA ASP A 94 6.00 -4.85 8.36
C ASP A 94 6.32 -3.49 7.70
N TRP A 95 5.34 -2.89 7.01
CA TRP A 95 5.49 -1.56 6.43
C TRP A 95 5.58 -0.45 7.49
N GLY A 96 4.95 -0.65 8.65
CA GLY A 96 4.89 0.35 9.72
C GLY A 96 3.90 1.49 9.47
N TRP A 97 3.56 2.18 10.55
CA TRP A 97 2.69 3.36 10.52
C TRP A 97 3.50 4.61 10.25
N ALA A 98 3.08 5.41 9.28
CA ALA A 98 3.75 6.65 8.92
C ALA A 98 2.82 7.88 9.02
N SER A 99 1.59 7.70 9.50
CA SER A 99 0.64 8.79 9.69
C SER A 99 0.73 9.40 11.08
N ASP A 100 0.36 10.68 11.18
CA ASP A 100 0.14 11.38 12.46
C ASP A 100 -1.19 10.97 13.12
N GLU A 101 -2.08 10.29 12.38
CA GLU A 101 -3.32 9.74 12.93
C GLU A 101 -3.04 8.63 13.97
N ALA A 102 -3.99 8.45 14.89
CA ALA A 102 -3.91 7.41 15.91
C ALA A 102 -3.69 6.03 15.27
N LYS A 103 -2.56 5.42 15.62
CA LYS A 103 -2.19 4.08 15.22
C LYS A 103 -3.28 3.10 15.70
N PRO A 104 -3.78 2.20 14.83
CA PRO A 104 -4.81 1.27 15.22
C PRO A 104 -4.26 0.17 16.13
N ASP A 105 -5.14 -0.35 17.00
CA ASP A 105 -4.80 -1.32 18.06
C ASP A 105 -4.21 -2.64 17.52
N TRP A 106 -4.60 -3.08 16.33
CA TRP A 106 -4.03 -4.28 15.73
C TRP A 106 -2.56 -4.11 15.28
N LEU A 107 -2.06 -2.87 15.20
CA LEU A 107 -0.69 -2.56 14.81
C LEU A 107 0.24 -2.43 16.04
N LEU A 108 -0.26 -2.69 17.26
CA LEU A 108 0.48 -2.52 18.53
C LEU A 108 1.93 -3.05 18.44
N ASP A 109 2.86 -2.12 18.67
CA ASP A 109 4.29 -2.27 19.03
C ASP A 109 5.12 -3.41 18.43
N GLN A 110 6.03 -3.02 17.55
CA GLN A 110 7.39 -3.57 17.54
C GLN A 110 8.29 -2.53 18.22
N GLU A 111 8.03 -2.18 19.48
CA GLU A 111 9.06 -1.55 20.33
C GLU A 111 9.66 -2.66 21.20
N GLU A 112 10.88 -3.10 20.86
CA GLU A 112 11.99 -3.31 21.80
C GLU A 112 13.32 -3.15 21.04
#